data_AF-A0A970IPL9-F1
#
_entry.id   AF-A0A970IPL9-F1
#
_cell.length_a   1.000
_cell.length_b   1.000
_cell.length_c   1.000
_cell.angle_alpha   90.00
_cell.angle_beta   90.00
_cell.angle_gamma   90.00
#
_symmetry.space_group_name_H-M   'P 1'
#
loop_
_entity.id
_entity.type
_entity.pdbx_description
1 polymer ?
#
loop_
_entity_poly.entity_id
_entity_poly.type
_entity_poly.pdbx_seq_one_letter_code
_entity_poly.pdbx_strand_id
1 'polypeptide(L)'
;MRISNIVNLFQKEKPVLKPLTTKDIIEEATLVTAELMDMDYCLTSVNSSLEIYDEILEAYHYTLWEKPDNSLLCTAFFELRQTADSLNKLHSDLVYRCFEAWNKVLKSPDAQKHFWGRESQIKSKDLEQVFSIVFSTMIAMEYDSTPETSVNSFKIELLKCLERDI
;
A
#
# COMPACT_ATOMS: atom_id res chain seq x y z
N MET A 1 6.77 -33.60 43.07
CA MET A 1 6.79 -32.25 42.43
C MET A 1 6.67 -32.47 40.91
N ARG A 2 5.48 -32.83 40.41
CA ARG A 2 4.58 -32.07 39.49
C ARG A 2 5.24 -31.52 38.21
N ILE A 3 5.46 -32.39 37.22
CA ILE A 3 5.64 -32.01 35.79
C ILE A 3 4.29 -32.11 35.03
N SER A 4 3.30 -32.82 35.58
CA SER A 4 2.01 -33.08 34.93
C SER A 4 1.02 -31.88 34.89
N ASN A 5 1.37 -30.73 35.46
CA ASN A 5 0.46 -29.57 35.59
C ASN A 5 0.74 -28.43 34.59
N ILE A 6 1.77 -28.51 33.75
CA ILE A 6 2.10 -27.44 32.80
C ILE A 6 1.45 -27.68 31.42
N VAL A 7 1.15 -28.93 31.05
CA VAL A 7 0.56 -29.26 29.74
C VAL A 7 -0.92 -28.86 29.63
N ASN A 8 -1.63 -28.71 30.76
CA ASN A 8 -3.04 -28.30 30.76
C ASN A 8 -3.27 -26.77 30.73
N LEU A 9 -2.23 -25.94 30.70
CA LEU A 9 -2.37 -24.49 30.63
C LEU A 9 -2.33 -23.92 29.20
N PHE A 10 -1.95 -24.73 28.22
CA PHE A 10 -1.87 -24.33 26.80
C PHE A 10 -2.95 -24.95 25.90
N GLN A 11 -3.92 -25.67 26.47
CA GLN A 11 -5.16 -26.04 25.77
C GLN A 11 -6.27 -24.98 25.90
N LYS A 12 -5.92 -23.74 26.22
CA LYS A 12 -6.87 -22.63 26.18
C LYS A 12 -6.95 -22.07 24.77
N GLU A 13 -8.03 -22.50 24.11
CA GLU A 13 -8.74 -21.79 23.04
C GLU A 13 -7.88 -21.39 21.85
N LYS A 14 -8.02 -22.14 20.74
CA LYS A 14 -7.83 -21.52 19.42
C LYS A 14 -8.58 -20.20 19.46
N PRO A 15 -7.94 -19.04 19.20
CA PRO A 15 -8.66 -17.78 19.17
C PRO A 15 -9.79 -17.98 18.16
N VAL A 16 -11.03 -17.92 18.64
CA VAL A 16 -12.19 -17.88 17.76
C VAL A 16 -12.05 -16.57 17.03
N LEU A 17 -11.49 -16.63 15.81
CA LEU A 17 -11.44 -15.50 14.90
C LEU A 17 -12.88 -15.02 14.75
N LYS A 18 -13.19 -13.92 15.42
CA LYS A 18 -14.50 -13.30 15.34
C LYS A 18 -14.71 -12.96 13.87
N PRO A 19 -15.85 -13.33 13.25
CA PRO A 19 -16.10 -12.94 11.87
C PRO A 19 -16.00 -11.41 11.77
N LEU A 20 -15.19 -10.93 10.82
CA LEU A 20 -15.03 -9.51 10.53
C LEU A 20 -16.42 -8.92 10.27
N THR A 21 -16.74 -7.84 10.97
CA THR A 21 -17.99 -7.11 10.73
C THR A 21 -17.84 -6.23 9.49
N THR A 22 -18.95 -5.84 8.86
CA THR A 22 -18.92 -4.88 7.73
C THR A 22 -18.18 -3.60 8.10
N LYS A 23 -18.33 -3.14 9.35
CA LYS A 23 -17.61 -1.96 9.86
C LYS A 23 -16.09 -2.17 9.81
N ASP A 24 -15.63 -3.34 10.25
CA ASP A 24 -14.19 -3.67 10.24
C ASP A 24 -13.64 -3.72 8.80
N ILE A 25 -14.41 -4.23 7.84
CA ILE A 25 -14.04 -4.25 6.42
C ILE A 25 -13.90 -2.83 5.86
N ILE A 26 -14.85 -1.95 6.17
CA ILE A 26 -14.84 -0.54 5.72
C ILE A 26 -13.63 0.19 6.32
N GLU A 27 -13.40 0.02 7.62
CA GLU A 27 -12.29 0.65 8.34
C GLU A 27 -10.93 0.17 7.82
N GLU A 28 -10.76 -1.14 7.63
CA GLU A 28 -9.55 -1.74 7.07
C GLU A 28 -9.26 -1.19 5.66
N ALA A 29 -10.25 -1.19 4.77
CA ALA A 29 -10.08 -0.67 3.40
C ALA A 29 -9.75 0.83 3.41
N THR A 30 -10.38 1.62 4.28
CA THR A 30 -10.13 3.06 4.39
C THR A 30 -8.70 3.34 4.84
N LEU A 31 -8.25 2.71 5.93
CA LEU A 31 -6.93 2.95 6.51
C LEU A 31 -5.80 2.46 5.59
N VAL A 32 -5.91 1.24 5.07
CA VAL A 32 -4.84 0.67 4.22
C VAL A 32 -4.73 1.43 2.89
N THR A 33 -5.84 1.94 2.34
CA THR A 33 -5.79 2.77 1.12
C THR A 33 -5.11 4.11 1.38
N ALA A 34 -5.44 4.77 2.50
CA ALA A 34 -4.82 6.03 2.88
C ALA A 34 -3.30 5.85 3.11
N GLU A 35 -2.92 4.82 3.88
CA GLU A 35 -1.50 4.49 4.12
C GLU A 35 -0.75 4.16 2.83
N LEU A 36 -1.39 3.45 1.89
CA LEU A 36 -0.77 3.14 0.60
C LEU A 36 -0.55 4.41 -0.24
N MET A 37 -1.53 5.32 -0.28
CA MET A 37 -1.39 6.61 -0.99
C MET A 37 -0.30 7.49 -0.38
N ASP A 38 -0.23 7.56 0.96
CA ASP A 38 0.85 8.25 1.67
C ASP A 38 2.23 7.64 1.30
N MET A 39 2.32 6.32 1.24
CA MET A 39 3.54 5.60 0.88
C MET A 39 3.97 5.87 -0.57
N ASP A 40 3.03 5.87 -1.51
CA ASP A 40 3.29 6.18 -2.92
C ASP A 40 3.83 7.60 -3.10
N TYR A 41 3.24 8.58 -2.40
CA TYR A 41 3.70 9.96 -2.42
C TYR A 41 5.11 10.11 -1.80
N CYS A 42 5.35 9.41 -0.69
CA CYS A 42 6.67 9.39 -0.03
C CYS A 42 7.73 8.77 -0.94
N LEU A 43 7.44 7.62 -1.56
CA LEU A 43 8.34 6.96 -2.52
C LEU A 43 8.66 7.85 -3.71
N THR A 44 7.66 8.55 -4.26
CA THR A 44 7.87 9.51 -5.35
C THR A 44 8.86 10.61 -4.96
N SER A 45 8.72 11.15 -3.75
CA SER A 45 9.61 12.20 -3.23
C SER A 45 11.05 11.69 -3.01
N VAL A 46 11.19 10.47 -2.48
CA VAL A 46 12.50 9.84 -2.26
C VAL A 46 13.19 9.50 -3.58
N ASN A 47 12.46 8.93 -4.54
CA ASN A 47 13.00 8.59 -5.86
C ASN A 47 13.42 9.85 -6.63
N SER A 48 12.62 10.92 -6.60
CA SER A 48 13.01 12.20 -7.21
C SER A 48 14.27 12.77 -6.56
N SER A 49 14.41 12.64 -5.24
CA SER A 49 15.63 13.04 -4.54
C SER A 49 16.83 12.20 -4.99
N LEU A 50 16.66 10.88 -5.16
CA LEU A 50 17.72 10.00 -5.67
C LEU A 50 18.19 10.39 -7.07
N GLU A 51 17.25 10.70 -7.98
CA GLU A 51 17.57 11.17 -9.33
C GLU A 51 18.42 12.46 -9.28
N ILE A 52 18.03 13.42 -8.44
CA ILE A 52 18.80 14.67 -8.26
C ILE A 52 20.22 14.39 -7.75
N TYR A 53 20.38 13.50 -6.77
CA TYR A 53 21.70 13.16 -6.26
C TYR A 53 22.56 12.42 -7.30
N ASP A 54 21.96 11.51 -8.08
CA ASP A 54 22.64 10.80 -9.15
C ASP A 54 23.12 11.77 -10.24
N GLU A 55 22.27 12.70 -10.68
CA GLU A 55 22.63 13.76 -11.62
C GLU A 55 23.74 14.67 -11.09
N ILE A 56 23.69 15.06 -9.81
CA ILE A 56 24.74 15.89 -9.18
C ILE A 56 26.07 15.14 -9.13
N LEU A 57 26.04 13.86 -8.76
CA LEU A 57 27.22 13.00 -8.72
C LEU A 57 27.82 12.86 -10.12
N GLU A 58 27.01 12.55 -11.12
CA GLU A 58 27.46 12.38 -12.51
C GLU A 58 28.03 13.68 -13.08
N ALA A 59 27.34 14.80 -12.93
CA ALA A 59 27.69 16.07 -13.58
C ALA A 59 28.82 16.84 -12.90
N TYR A 60 28.85 16.87 -11.56
CA TYR A 60 29.76 17.73 -10.80
C TYR A 60 30.82 16.96 -10.02
N HIS A 61 30.58 15.68 -9.74
CA HIS A 61 31.44 14.85 -8.92
C HIS A 61 31.75 13.50 -9.58
N TYR A 62 31.96 13.49 -10.90
CA TYR A 62 32.10 12.28 -11.72
C TYR A 62 33.05 11.22 -11.13
N THR A 63 34.17 11.64 -10.55
CA THR A 63 35.10 10.71 -9.88
C THR A 63 34.46 9.96 -8.71
N LEU A 64 33.61 10.62 -7.93
CA LEU A 64 32.82 10.00 -6.85
C LEU A 64 31.67 9.13 -7.39
N TRP A 65 31.11 9.49 -8.55
CA TRP A 65 30.09 8.68 -9.22
C TRP A 65 30.67 7.33 -9.71
N GLU A 66 31.85 7.36 -10.34
CA GLU A 66 32.55 6.12 -10.74
C GLU A 66 33.12 5.34 -9.56
N LYS A 67 33.64 6.04 -8.54
CA LYS A 67 34.31 5.46 -7.38
C LYS A 67 33.83 6.14 -6.09
N PRO A 68 32.70 5.68 -5.54
CA PRO A 68 32.14 6.24 -4.32
C PRO A 68 33.11 6.13 -3.14
N ASP A 69 33.10 7.14 -2.28
CA ASP A 69 33.90 7.21 -1.06
C ASP A 69 33.03 7.41 0.19
N ASN A 70 33.67 7.71 1.33
CA ASN A 70 32.98 8.01 2.59
C ASN A 70 32.71 9.51 2.77
N SER A 71 32.63 10.29 1.68
CA SER A 71 32.22 11.68 1.75
C SER A 71 30.77 11.79 2.22
N LEU A 72 30.42 12.95 2.76
CA LEU A 72 29.04 13.24 3.16
C LEU A 72 28.06 13.08 2.00
N LEU A 73 28.48 13.44 0.78
CA LEU A 73 27.66 13.35 -0.44
C LEU A 73 27.34 11.90 -0.79
N CYS A 74 28.36 11.03 -0.89
CA CYS A 74 28.15 9.60 -1.16
C CYS A 74 27.37 8.93 -0.03
N THR A 75 27.65 9.27 1.23
CA THR A 75 26.93 8.73 2.40
C THR A 75 25.44 9.09 2.33
N ALA A 76 25.10 10.35 2.08
CA ALA A 76 23.70 10.78 1.94
C ALA A 76 22.97 10.05 0.80
N PHE A 77 23.63 9.89 -0.35
CA PHE A 77 23.07 9.12 -1.47
C PHE A 77 22.81 7.65 -1.11
N PHE A 78 23.76 6.99 -0.45
CA PHE A 78 23.60 5.59 -0.02
C PHE A 78 22.51 5.41 1.03
N GLU A 79 22.44 6.30 2.03
CA GLU A 79 21.38 6.28 3.04
C GLU A 79 20.01 6.47 2.40
N LEU A 80 19.88 7.45 1.49
CA LEU A 80 18.63 7.69 0.76
C LEU A 80 18.21 6.47 -0.08
N ARG A 81 19.17 5.80 -0.72
CA ARG A 81 18.92 4.57 -1.48
C ARG A 81 18.44 3.44 -0.58
N GLN A 82 19.06 3.28 0.59
CA GLN A 82 18.64 2.30 1.59
C GLN A 82 17.22 2.59 2.13
N THR A 83 16.89 3.88 2.31
CA THR A 83 15.53 4.31 2.65
C THR A 83 14.55 3.93 1.55
N ALA A 84 14.86 4.21 0.28
CA ALA A 84 14.03 3.83 -0.86
C ALA A 84 13.80 2.31 -0.92
N ASP A 85 14.85 1.50 -0.75
CA ASP A 85 14.74 0.03 -0.73
C ASP A 85 13.84 -0.46 0.40
N SER A 86 13.88 0.18 1.57
CA SER A 86 13.04 -0.16 2.72
C SER A 86 11.59 0.23 2.49
N LEU A 87 11.34 1.44 1.96
CA LEU A 87 10.00 1.91 1.61
C LEU A 87 9.38 1.05 0.51
N ASN A 88 10.13 0.62 -0.51
CA ASN A 88 9.63 -0.26 -1.58
C ASN A 88 9.14 -1.62 -1.04
N LYS A 89 9.82 -2.16 -0.02
CA LYS A 89 9.37 -3.40 0.65
C LYS A 89 8.06 -3.20 1.39
N LEU A 90 7.94 -2.11 2.15
CA LEU A 90 6.71 -1.76 2.87
C LEU A 90 5.56 -1.47 1.91
N HIS A 91 5.85 -0.75 0.84
CA HIS A 91 4.90 -0.46 -0.23
C HIS A 91 4.36 -1.75 -0.86
N SER A 92 5.22 -2.72 -1.19
CA SER A 92 4.80 -4.01 -1.75
C SER A 92 3.84 -4.77 -0.81
N ASP A 93 4.08 -4.73 0.51
CA ASP A 93 3.17 -5.30 1.51
C ASP A 93 1.84 -4.54 1.57
N LEU A 94 1.86 -3.21 1.56
CA LEU A 94 0.67 -2.37 1.57
C LEU A 94 -0.19 -2.56 0.30
N VAL A 95 0.42 -2.70 -0.87
CA VAL A 95 -0.28 -3.03 -2.13
C VAL A 95 -1.06 -4.33 -1.98
N TYR A 96 -0.42 -5.38 -1.47
CA TYR A 96 -1.06 -6.67 -1.24
C TYR A 96 -2.21 -6.56 -0.22
N ARG A 97 -1.98 -5.87 0.90
CA ARG A 97 -3.02 -5.66 1.93
C ARG A 97 -4.19 -4.84 1.41
N CYS A 98 -3.92 -3.84 0.57
CA CYS A 98 -4.95 -3.00 -0.04
C CYS A 98 -5.82 -3.83 -0.99
N PHE A 99 -5.19 -4.65 -1.84
CA PHE A 99 -5.89 -5.62 -2.68
C PHE A 99 -6.81 -6.52 -1.85
N GLU A 100 -6.30 -7.13 -0.78
CA GLU A 100 -7.09 -8.03 0.07
C GLU A 100 -8.25 -7.30 0.77
N ALA A 101 -8.02 -6.07 1.25
CA ALA A 101 -9.05 -5.26 1.89
C ALA A 101 -10.19 -4.93 0.92
N TRP A 102 -9.87 -4.48 -0.29
CA TRP A 102 -10.89 -4.17 -1.28
C TRP A 102 -11.55 -5.42 -1.87
N ASN A 103 -10.85 -6.55 -1.95
CA ASN A 103 -11.46 -7.83 -2.32
C ASN A 103 -12.55 -8.24 -1.30
N LYS A 104 -12.37 -7.94 0.00
CA LYS A 104 -13.42 -8.11 1.02
C LYS A 104 -14.59 -7.15 0.80
N VAL A 105 -14.32 -5.88 0.45
CA VAL A 105 -15.36 -4.90 0.12
C VAL A 105 -16.23 -5.39 -1.05
N LEU A 106 -15.60 -5.87 -2.12
CA LEU A 106 -16.31 -6.38 -3.32
C LEU A 106 -17.17 -7.62 -3.03
N LYS A 107 -16.88 -8.37 -1.95
CA LYS A 107 -17.68 -9.53 -1.54
C LYS A 107 -18.77 -9.19 -0.52
N SER A 108 -18.83 -7.95 -0.02
CA SER A 108 -19.77 -7.51 1.01
C SER A 108 -20.72 -6.42 0.47
N PRO A 109 -21.99 -6.76 0.15
CA PRO A 109 -22.96 -5.80 -0.38
C PRO A 109 -23.11 -4.52 0.45
N ASP A 110 -23.08 -4.64 1.77
CA ASP A 110 -23.17 -3.49 2.68
C ASP A 110 -21.94 -2.59 2.60
N ALA A 111 -20.74 -3.16 2.45
CA ALA A 111 -19.53 -2.39 2.26
C ALA A 111 -19.52 -1.69 0.89
N GLN A 112 -19.96 -2.37 -0.17
CA GLN A 112 -20.13 -1.76 -1.49
C GLN A 112 -21.09 -0.57 -1.43
N LYS A 113 -22.24 -0.74 -0.76
CA LYS A 113 -23.24 0.32 -0.58
C LYS A 113 -22.69 1.48 0.23
N HIS A 114 -21.82 1.23 1.21
CA HIS A 114 -21.14 2.31 1.93
C HIS A 114 -20.24 3.15 1.01
N PHE A 115 -19.38 2.51 0.21
CA PHE A 115 -18.42 3.22 -0.63
C PHE A 115 -19.04 3.90 -1.85
N TRP A 116 -20.02 3.25 -2.51
CA TRP A 116 -20.57 3.71 -3.79
C TRP A 116 -22.06 4.09 -3.73
N GLY A 117 -22.72 3.97 -2.58
CA GLY A 117 -24.16 4.21 -2.44
C GLY A 117 -25.04 3.12 -3.08
N ARG A 118 -24.42 2.12 -3.73
CA ARG A 118 -25.07 1.02 -4.44
C ARG A 118 -24.18 -0.23 -4.40
N GLU A 119 -24.77 -1.38 -4.70
CA GLU A 119 -24.00 -2.56 -5.12
C GLU A 119 -23.45 -2.31 -6.53
N SER A 120 -22.17 -2.60 -6.73
CA SER A 120 -21.48 -2.42 -8.01
C SER A 120 -21.80 -3.58 -8.95
N GLN A 121 -21.99 -3.29 -10.23
CA GLN A 121 -22.10 -4.32 -11.26
C GLN A 121 -20.71 -4.62 -11.79
N ILE A 122 -19.98 -5.51 -11.10
CA ILE A 122 -18.65 -5.92 -11.52
C ILE A 122 -18.75 -6.66 -12.86
N LYS A 123 -18.19 -6.06 -13.91
CA LYS A 123 -18.15 -6.66 -15.27
C LYS A 123 -16.82 -7.34 -15.54
N SER A 124 -15.73 -6.72 -15.11
CA SER A 124 -14.40 -7.31 -15.24
C SER A 124 -14.29 -8.58 -14.40
N LYS A 125 -13.74 -9.64 -15.02
CA LYS A 125 -13.48 -10.93 -14.35
C LYS A 125 -12.07 -11.05 -13.81
N ASP A 126 -11.16 -10.16 -14.23
CA ASP A 126 -9.76 -10.16 -13.80
C ASP A 126 -9.54 -9.02 -12.80
N LEU A 127 -9.72 -9.34 -11.52
CA LEU A 127 -9.51 -8.38 -10.44
C LEU A 127 -8.03 -8.02 -10.30
N GLU A 128 -7.11 -8.95 -10.51
CA GLU A 128 -5.67 -8.68 -10.40
C GLU A 128 -5.23 -7.63 -11.42
N GLN A 129 -5.71 -7.76 -12.67
CA GLN A 129 -5.46 -6.76 -13.70
C GLN A 129 -6.10 -5.40 -13.36
N VAL A 130 -7.33 -5.38 -12.86
CA VAL A 130 -7.99 -4.14 -12.40
C VAL A 130 -7.16 -3.44 -11.34
N PHE A 131 -6.74 -4.15 -10.30
CA PHE A 131 -5.94 -3.56 -9.22
C PHE A 131 -4.56 -3.13 -9.71
N SER A 132 -3.91 -3.88 -10.60
CA SER A 132 -2.65 -3.48 -11.21
C SER A 132 -2.77 -2.13 -11.94
N ILE A 133 -3.85 -1.93 -12.69
CA ILE A 133 -4.14 -0.64 -13.34
C ILE A 133 -4.33 0.46 -12.30
N VAL A 134 -5.20 0.24 -11.31
CA VAL A 134 -5.50 1.24 -10.27
C VAL A 134 -4.22 1.65 -9.54
N PHE A 135 -3.42 0.70 -9.06
CA PHE A 135 -2.15 0.95 -8.38
C PHE A 135 -1.16 1.72 -9.26
N SER A 136 -1.05 1.39 -10.56
CA SER A 136 -0.17 2.14 -11.48
C SER A 136 -0.59 3.60 -11.70
N THR A 137 -1.84 3.94 -11.41
CA THR A 137 -2.39 5.30 -11.58
C THR A 137 -2.46 6.10 -10.28
N MET A 138 -2.11 5.51 -9.12
CA MET A 138 -2.28 6.13 -7.81
C MET A 138 -1.57 7.48 -7.66
N ILE A 139 -0.36 7.60 -8.20
CA ILE A 139 0.42 8.86 -8.16
C ILE A 139 -0.29 10.01 -8.92
N ALA A 140 -1.15 9.68 -9.89
CA ALA A 140 -1.93 10.67 -10.65
C ALA A 140 -3.31 10.96 -10.04
N MET A 141 -3.70 10.24 -8.97
CA MET A 141 -4.96 10.48 -8.28
C MET A 141 -4.89 11.74 -7.41
N GLU A 142 -6.04 12.36 -7.15
CA GLU A 142 -6.11 13.44 -6.17
C GLU A 142 -5.75 12.88 -4.79
N TYR A 143 -4.69 13.45 -4.21
CA TYR A 143 -4.15 13.07 -2.92
C TYR A 143 -4.25 14.24 -1.94
N ASP A 144 -4.72 13.93 -0.74
CA ASP A 144 -4.62 14.77 0.44
C ASP A 144 -4.34 13.87 1.64
N SER A 145 -3.68 14.44 2.64
CA SER A 145 -3.39 13.84 3.94
C SER A 145 -4.66 13.43 4.72
N THR A 146 -5.85 13.84 4.25
CA THR A 146 -7.12 13.36 4.78
C THR A 146 -7.48 11.99 4.19
N PRO A 147 -7.66 10.93 5.03
CA PRO A 147 -7.96 9.58 4.56
C PRO A 147 -9.18 9.51 3.64
N GLU A 148 -10.20 10.32 3.91
CA GLU A 148 -11.43 10.35 3.12
C GLU A 148 -11.19 10.77 1.67
N THR A 149 -10.33 11.76 1.43
CA THR A 149 -10.02 12.24 0.08
C THR A 149 -9.30 11.17 -0.72
N SER A 150 -8.24 10.59 -0.13
CA SER A 150 -7.47 9.48 -0.70
C SER A 150 -8.36 8.29 -1.05
N VAL A 151 -9.19 7.86 -0.11
CA VAL A 151 -10.12 6.73 -0.32
C VAL A 151 -11.19 7.05 -1.36
N ASN A 152 -11.67 8.29 -1.43
CA ASN A 152 -12.63 8.71 -2.44
C ASN A 152 -12.02 8.69 -3.85
N SER A 153 -10.81 9.18 -4.02
CA SER A 153 -10.09 9.11 -5.30
C SER A 153 -9.90 7.66 -5.75
N PHE A 154 -9.39 6.82 -4.85
CA PHE A 154 -9.15 5.41 -5.12
C PHE A 154 -10.44 4.66 -5.49
N LYS A 155 -11.51 4.80 -4.70
CA LYS A 155 -12.77 4.05 -4.93
C LYS A 155 -13.46 4.46 -6.23
N ILE A 156 -13.28 5.71 -6.67
CA ILE A 156 -13.80 6.21 -7.95
C ILE A 156 -13.06 5.53 -9.10
N GLU A 157 -11.73 5.50 -9.05
CA GLU A 157 -10.93 4.87 -10.11
C GLU A 157 -11.12 3.35 -10.16
N LEU A 158 -11.19 2.71 -8.98
CA LEU A 158 -11.50 1.29 -8.88
C LEU A 158 -12.86 0.97 -9.51
N LEU A 159 -13.91 1.76 -9.22
CA LEU A 159 -15.23 1.52 -9.80
C LEU A 159 -15.22 1.66 -11.32
N LYS A 160 -14.53 2.70 -11.86
CA LYS A 160 -14.37 2.87 -13.31
C LYS A 160 -13.73 1.65 -13.96
N CYS A 161 -12.71 1.06 -13.32
CA CYS A 161 -12.02 -0.11 -13.85
C CYS A 161 -12.87 -1.38 -13.75
N LEU A 162 -13.60 -1.57 -12.65
CA LEU A 162 -14.49 -2.74 -12.47
C LEU A 162 -15.67 -2.77 -13.44
N GLU A 163 -16.17 -1.61 -13.84
CA GLU A 163 -17.32 -1.45 -14.75
C GLU A 163 -16.93 -1.34 -16.24
N ARG A 164 -15.62 -1.41 -16.56
CA ARG A 164 -15.09 -1.51 -17.92
C ARG A 164 -14.96 -2.99 -18.34
N ASP A 165 -15.17 -3.25 -19.63
CA ASP A 165 -14.82 -4.53 -20.25
C ASP A 165 -13.33 -4.46 -20.62
N ILE A 166 -12.48 -5.02 -19.74
CA ILE A 166 -11.02 -5.13 -19.90
C ILE A 166 -10.68 -6.49 -20.51
#